data_AF-A0A6I6K128-F1
#
_entry.id   AF-A0A6I6K128-F1
#
_cell.length_a   1.000
_cell.length_b   1.000
_cell.length_c   1.000
_cell.angle_alpha   90.00
_cell.angle_beta   90.00
_cell.angle_gamma   90.00
#
_symmetry.space_group_name_H-M   'P 1'
#
loop_
_entity.id
_entity.type
_entity.pdbx_description
1 polymer ?
#
loop_
_entity_poly.entity_id
_entity_poly.type
_entity_poly.pdbx_seq_one_letter_code
_entity_poly.pdbx_strand_id
1 'polypeptide(L)'
;MGQLKNTYQNNSQNQISLEVYLQFISEIKQIDAEKENELIQRIGENDTDALKELVEANLGLVVSIAKQYQELGLSLRDLILEGNLGLISAANRLVSSQEFNFKTFASKWIDQSIFQAITEYFWISRLSFNQNVYKNRIDKVLHQLSRNFANQLSMNCSKYRSNSFAWFTGNI
;
A
#
# COMPACT_ATOMS: atom_id res chain seq x y z
N MET A 1 -8.29 -46.36 -3.74
CA MET A 1 -7.61 -45.29 -4.50
C MET A 1 -8.54 -44.77 -5.57
N GLY A 2 -9.11 -43.57 -5.42
CA GLY A 2 -9.94 -43.00 -6.48
C GLY A 2 -11.01 -42.02 -6.01
N GLN A 3 -10.61 -40.95 -5.31
CA GLN A 3 -11.46 -39.75 -5.11
C GLN A 3 -10.63 -38.46 -5.03
N LEU A 4 -9.62 -38.29 -5.89
CA LEU A 4 -8.84 -37.03 -5.99
C LEU A 4 -9.09 -36.27 -7.30
N LYS A 5 -10.29 -36.38 -7.89
CA LYS A 5 -10.57 -35.75 -9.21
C LYS A 5 -11.61 -34.63 -9.23
N ASN A 6 -12.16 -34.17 -8.10
CA ASN A 6 -13.26 -33.18 -8.12
C ASN A 6 -13.02 -31.95 -7.23
N THR A 7 -12.04 -31.11 -7.56
CA THR A 7 -12.01 -29.72 -7.08
C THR A 7 -11.58 -28.68 -8.14
N TYR A 8 -11.39 -29.08 -9.40
CA TYR A 8 -10.85 -28.20 -10.45
C TYR A 8 -11.88 -27.76 -11.50
N GLN A 9 -13.05 -27.29 -11.06
CA GLN A 9 -13.96 -26.56 -11.94
C GLN A 9 -14.62 -25.41 -11.17
N ASN A 10 -14.09 -24.19 -11.35
CA ASN A 10 -14.82 -23.00 -11.78
C ASN A 10 -13.91 -21.75 -11.74
N ASN A 11 -13.85 -21.03 -12.85
CA ASN A 11 -12.83 -20.06 -13.24
C ASN A 11 -12.93 -18.69 -12.53
N SER A 12 -11.85 -18.24 -11.87
CA SER A 12 -11.38 -16.84 -11.76
C SER A 12 -10.04 -16.77 -11.02
N GLN A 13 -8.95 -17.01 -11.76
CA GLN A 13 -7.53 -16.79 -11.43
C GLN A 13 -6.86 -17.70 -10.37
N ASN A 14 -5.66 -18.15 -10.72
CA ASN A 14 -4.65 -18.98 -10.02
C ASN A 14 -4.29 -18.54 -8.58
N GLN A 15 -5.25 -18.35 -7.68
CA GLN A 15 -4.97 -18.02 -6.30
C GLN A 15 -4.81 -19.29 -5.47
N ILE A 16 -3.58 -19.52 -5.00
CA ILE A 16 -3.32 -20.51 -3.95
C ILE A 16 -4.20 -20.13 -2.76
N SER A 17 -4.99 -21.10 -2.28
CA SER A 17 -5.78 -20.93 -1.06
C SER A 17 -4.85 -20.58 0.10
N LEU A 18 -5.26 -19.62 0.95
CA LEU A 18 -4.49 -19.21 2.13
C LEU A 18 -4.12 -20.44 2.99
N GLU A 19 -5.04 -21.40 3.10
CA GLU A 19 -4.86 -22.64 3.86
C GLU A 19 -3.71 -23.48 3.32
N VAL A 20 -3.61 -23.62 1.99
CA VAL A 20 -2.53 -24.36 1.32
C VAL A 20 -1.19 -23.68 1.57
N TYR A 21 -1.15 -22.35 1.52
CA TYR A 21 0.05 -21.57 1.82
C TYR A 21 0.50 -21.71 3.29
N LEU A 22 -0.44 -21.64 4.23
CA LEU A 22 -0.15 -21.81 5.66
C LEU A 22 0.34 -23.23 5.98
N GLN A 23 -0.23 -24.24 5.32
CA GLN A 23 0.24 -25.62 5.43
C GLN A 23 1.68 -25.74 4.94
N PHE A 24 1.99 -25.19 3.76
CA PHE A 24 3.36 -25.18 3.23
C PHE A 24 4.36 -24.53 4.18
N ILE A 25 4.03 -23.36 4.75
CA ILE A 25 4.92 -22.68 5.71
C ILE A 25 5.12 -23.49 6.98
N SER A 26 4.09 -24.20 7.44
CA SER A 26 4.18 -25.01 8.66
C SER A 26 5.14 -26.20 8.52
N GLU A 27 5.40 -26.65 7.28
CA GLU A 27 6.32 -27.74 6.97
C GLU A 27 7.78 -27.27 6.83
N ILE A 28 8.02 -25.96 6.74
CA ILE A 28 9.37 -25.41 6.59
C ILE A 28 10.17 -25.65 7.89
N LYS A 29 11.31 -26.34 7.75
CA LYS A 29 12.23 -26.60 8.86
C LYS A 29 12.90 -25.30 9.29
N GLN A 30 12.99 -25.08 10.60
CA GLN A 30 13.77 -23.98 11.16
C GLN A 30 15.26 -24.16 10.84
N ILE A 31 15.92 -23.07 10.45
CA ILE A 31 17.36 -23.03 10.24
C ILE A 31 18.10 -22.89 11.58
N ASP A 32 19.26 -23.54 11.67
CA ASP A 32 20.16 -23.41 12.82
C ASP A 32 20.96 -22.10 12.72
N ALA A 33 21.46 -21.62 13.86
CA ALA A 33 22.20 -20.35 13.94
C ALA A 33 23.48 -20.35 13.08
N GLU A 34 24.17 -21.48 12.96
CA GLU A 34 25.35 -21.61 12.10
C GLU A 34 25.00 -21.41 10.62
N LYS A 35 23.91 -22.04 10.17
CA LYS A 35 23.42 -21.92 8.80
C LYS A 35 22.89 -20.52 8.51
N GLU A 36 22.23 -19.89 9.49
CA GLU A 36 21.82 -18.48 9.38
C GLU A 36 23.03 -17.58 9.09
N ASN A 37 24.13 -17.73 9.84
CA ASN A 37 25.35 -16.94 9.62
C ASN A 37 25.99 -17.21 8.24
N GLU A 38 26.00 -18.46 7.78
CA GLU A 38 26.51 -18.82 6.44
C GLU A 38 25.71 -18.11 5.34
N LEU A 39 24.37 -18.15 5.42
CA LEU A 39 23.51 -17.49 4.45
C LEU A 39 23.72 -15.97 4.45
N ILE A 40 23.85 -15.36 5.62
CA ILE A 40 24.10 -13.91 5.76
C ILE A 40 25.41 -13.51 5.09
N GLN A 41 26.48 -14.30 5.28
CA GLN A 41 27.76 -14.04 4.63
C GLN A 41 27.63 -14.09 3.10
N ARG A 42 26.96 -15.12 2.57
CA ARG A 42 26.72 -15.29 1.12
C ARG A 42 25.85 -14.16 0.54
N ILE A 43 24.87 -13.68 1.29
CA ILE A 43 24.05 -12.52 0.88
C ILE A 43 24.92 -11.27 0.74
N GLY A 44 25.93 -11.08 1.61
CA GLY A 44 26.92 -10.02 1.48
C GLY A 44 27.73 -10.07 0.18
N GLU A 45 27.86 -11.25 -0.42
CA GLU A 45 28.50 -11.49 -1.72
C GLU A 45 27.52 -11.32 -2.91
N ASN A 46 26.28 -10.87 -2.65
CA ASN A 46 25.16 -10.76 -3.59
C ASN A 46 24.62 -12.11 -4.11
N ASP A 47 24.70 -13.16 -3.30
CA ASP A 47 24.06 -14.45 -3.61
C ASP A 47 22.54 -14.37 -3.41
N THR A 48 21.80 -14.42 -4.53
CA THR A 48 20.33 -14.38 -4.56
C THR A 48 19.69 -15.65 -4.02
N ASP A 49 20.35 -16.79 -4.18
CA ASP A 49 19.83 -18.08 -3.69
C ASP A 49 19.92 -18.14 -2.18
N ALA A 50 21.02 -17.64 -1.60
CA ALA A 50 21.16 -17.50 -0.15
C ALA A 50 20.09 -16.56 0.44
N LEU A 51 19.79 -15.44 -0.24
CA LEU A 51 18.72 -14.53 0.17
C LEU A 51 17.36 -15.24 0.17
N LYS A 52 17.06 -15.98 -0.89
CA LYS A 52 15.82 -16.71 -1.02
C LYS A 52 15.68 -17.76 0.09
N GLU A 53 16.73 -18.54 0.34
CA GLU A 53 16.74 -19.56 1.39
C GLU A 53 16.53 -18.95 2.78
N LEU A 54 17.18 -17.82 3.07
CA LEU A 54 17.00 -17.10 4.33
C LEU A 54 15.56 -16.58 4.50
N VAL A 55 14.96 -16.04 3.43
CA VAL A 55 13.57 -15.56 3.45
C VAL A 55 12.60 -16.72 3.64
N GLU A 56 12.74 -17.81 2.88
CA GLU A 56 11.87 -18.99 2.96
C GLU A 56 11.86 -19.60 4.38
N ALA A 57 13.03 -19.72 5.00
CA ALA A 57 13.17 -20.22 6.37
C ALA A 57 12.43 -19.36 7.43
N ASN A 58 12.17 -18.08 7.12
CA ASN A 58 11.57 -17.13 8.06
C ASN A 58 10.14 -16.71 7.71
N LEU A 59 9.49 -17.33 6.72
CA LEU A 59 8.09 -17.04 6.36
C LEU A 59 7.12 -17.25 7.53
N GLY A 60 7.39 -18.21 8.42
CA GLY A 60 6.59 -18.45 9.62
C GLY A 60 6.57 -17.27 10.60
N LEU A 61 7.66 -16.49 10.67
CA LEU A 61 7.73 -15.28 11.49
C LEU A 61 6.72 -14.25 11.00
N VAL A 62 6.62 -14.03 9.69
CA VAL A 62 5.67 -13.09 9.09
C VAL A 62 4.24 -13.43 9.48
N VAL A 63 3.85 -14.70 9.37
CA VAL A 63 2.51 -15.15 9.75
C VAL A 63 2.23 -14.89 11.23
N SER A 64 3.22 -15.13 12.11
CA SER A 64 3.05 -14.89 13.55
C SER A 64 2.85 -13.42 13.92
N ILE A 65 3.51 -12.52 13.19
CA ILE A 65 3.37 -11.07 13.37
C ILE A 65 2.07 -10.58 12.75
N ALA A 66 1.77 -10.97 11.51
CA ALA A 66 0.57 -10.55 10.77
C ALA A 66 -0.75 -10.89 11.51
N LYS A 67 -0.80 -12.02 12.22
CA LYS A 67 -1.96 -12.39 13.05
C LYS A 67 -2.30 -11.35 14.12
N GLN A 68 -1.34 -10.57 14.59
CA GLN A 68 -1.57 -9.53 15.60
C GLN A 68 -2.33 -8.31 15.04
N TYR A 69 -2.40 -8.17 13.71
CA TYR A 69 -2.99 -7.02 13.04
C TYR A 69 -4.34 -7.33 12.33
N GLN A 70 -4.88 -8.55 12.50
CA GLN A 70 -6.02 -9.06 11.72
C GLN A 70 -7.33 -8.27 11.89
N GLU A 71 -7.47 -7.48 12.97
CA GLU A 71 -8.67 -6.69 13.26
C GLU A 71 -8.61 -5.24 12.74
N LEU A 72 -7.53 -4.86 12.04
CA LEU A 72 -7.28 -3.47 11.62
C LEU A 72 -7.73 -3.17 10.18
N GLY A 73 -8.64 -4.00 9.65
CA GLY A 73 -9.37 -3.75 8.41
C GLY A 73 -8.80 -4.38 7.14
N LEU A 74 -7.54 -4.83 7.14
CA LEU A 74 -6.96 -5.63 6.05
C LEU A 74 -7.18 -7.13 6.29
N SER A 75 -7.30 -7.90 5.20
CA SER A 75 -7.40 -9.36 5.32
C SER A 75 -6.06 -9.96 5.77
N LEU A 76 -6.11 -11.12 6.44
CA LEU A 76 -4.88 -11.83 6.85
C LEU A 76 -3.96 -12.13 5.65
N ARG A 77 -4.53 -12.40 4.47
CA ARG A 77 -3.77 -12.59 3.22
C ARG A 77 -2.95 -11.35 2.90
N ASP A 78 -3.59 -10.18 2.93
CA ASP A 78 -2.93 -8.92 2.57
C ASP A 78 -1.86 -8.54 3.60
N LEU A 79 -2.14 -8.73 4.89
CA LEU A 79 -1.16 -8.52 5.96
C LEU A 79 0.08 -9.40 5.79
N ILE A 80 -0.10 -10.68 5.42
CA ILE A 80 1.01 -11.59 5.14
C ILE A 80 1.79 -11.15 3.90
N LEU A 81 1.12 -10.72 2.84
CA LEU A 81 1.79 -10.24 1.63
C LEU A 81 2.68 -9.03 1.93
N GLU A 82 2.15 -8.04 2.64
CA GLU A 82 2.90 -6.84 3.03
C GLU A 82 4.03 -7.15 4.01
N GLY A 83 3.80 -8.08 4.94
CA GLY A 83 4.83 -8.57 5.84
C GLY A 83 5.96 -9.31 5.11
N ASN A 84 5.64 -10.09 4.07
CA ASN A 84 6.65 -10.76 3.24
C ASN A 84 7.53 -9.75 2.50
N LEU A 85 6.94 -8.66 1.98
CA LEU A 85 7.70 -7.56 1.38
C LEU A 85 8.63 -6.88 2.40
N GLY A 86 8.16 -6.72 3.64
CA GLY A 86 8.97 -6.25 4.76
C GLY A 86 10.15 -7.18 5.07
N LEU A 87 9.92 -8.50 5.10
CA LEU A 87 10.96 -9.50 5.32
C LEU A 87 12.02 -9.50 4.21
N ILE A 88 11.61 -9.44 2.94
CA ILE A 88 12.53 -9.35 1.81
C ILE A 88 13.35 -8.05 1.89
N SER A 89 12.72 -6.94 2.25
CA SER A 89 13.39 -5.66 2.46
C SER A 89 14.41 -5.72 3.61
N ALA A 90 14.10 -6.45 4.68
CA ALA A 90 15.03 -6.69 5.78
C ALA A 90 16.22 -7.53 5.32
N ALA A 91 15.98 -8.64 4.61
CA ALA A 91 17.04 -9.51 4.10
C ALA A 91 18.01 -8.76 3.17
N ASN A 92 17.50 -7.89 2.29
CA ASN A 92 18.34 -7.06 1.41
C ASN A 92 19.16 -5.99 2.14
N ARG A 93 18.66 -5.49 3.27
CA ARG A 93 19.31 -4.42 4.05
C ARG A 93 20.24 -4.94 5.13
N LEU A 94 20.32 -6.27 5.27
CA LEU A 94 21.16 -6.90 6.25
C LEU A 94 22.62 -6.74 5.82
N VAL A 95 23.25 -5.66 6.28
CA VAL A 95 24.70 -5.54 6.25
C VAL A 95 25.23 -6.51 7.31
N SER A 96 26.27 -7.28 6.96
CA SER A 96 26.94 -8.26 7.83
C SER A 96 27.55 -7.59 9.09
N SER A 97 26.73 -7.10 10.02
CA SER A 97 27.11 -6.46 11.27
C SER A 97 26.77 -7.37 12.46
N GLN A 98 27.54 -8.44 12.51
CA GLN A 98 28.03 -9.30 13.60
C GLN A 98 27.37 -9.43 15.00
N GLU A 99 26.25 -8.80 15.39
CA GLU A 99 25.78 -8.92 16.80
C GLU A 99 24.27 -9.14 17.05
N PHE A 100 23.41 -9.20 16.02
CA PHE A 100 21.96 -9.37 16.24
C PHE A 100 21.37 -10.52 15.42
N ASN A 101 20.53 -11.34 16.07
CA ASN A 101 19.75 -12.40 15.41
C ASN A 101 18.86 -11.81 14.30
N PHE A 102 18.84 -12.46 13.13
CA PHE A 102 18.09 -11.97 11.97
C PHE A 102 16.61 -11.76 12.27
N LYS A 103 15.98 -12.65 13.06
CA LYS A 103 14.55 -12.56 13.41
C LYS A 103 14.22 -11.28 14.19
N THR A 104 15.11 -10.83 15.07
CA THR A 104 14.94 -9.59 15.83
C THR A 104 14.98 -8.36 14.91
N PHE A 105 15.86 -8.39 13.92
CA PHE A 105 15.94 -7.32 12.92
C PHE A 105 14.72 -7.36 11.98
N ALA A 106 14.42 -8.53 11.44
CA ALA A 106 13.32 -8.75 10.50
C ALA A 106 11.96 -8.38 11.11
N SER A 107 11.71 -8.69 12.38
CA SER A 107 10.43 -8.36 13.03
C SER A 107 10.09 -6.88 12.96
N LYS A 108 11.08 -5.98 13.15
CA LYS A 108 10.89 -4.52 13.03
C LYS A 108 10.47 -4.10 11.62
N TRP A 109 11.08 -4.67 10.59
CA TRP A 109 10.75 -4.37 9.20
C TRP A 109 9.39 -4.95 8.79
N ILE A 110 9.06 -6.15 9.27
CA ILE A 110 7.75 -6.77 9.05
C ILE A 110 6.66 -5.92 9.71
N ASP A 111 6.82 -5.56 10.98
CA ASP A 111 5.90 -4.69 11.71
C ASP A 111 5.70 -3.35 10.99
N GLN A 112 6.80 -2.72 10.57
CA GLN A 112 6.76 -1.45 9.86
C GLN A 112 6.01 -1.54 8.53
N SER A 113 6.29 -2.58 7.73
CA SER A 113 5.64 -2.78 6.43
C SER A 113 4.14 -2.99 6.58
N ILE A 114 3.74 -3.86 7.51
CA ILE A 114 2.33 -4.13 7.82
C ILE A 114 1.64 -2.85 8.31
N PHE A 115 2.24 -2.14 9.25
CA PHE A 115 1.67 -0.90 9.79
C PHE A 115 1.50 0.18 8.71
N GLN A 116 2.46 0.30 7.80
CA GLN A 116 2.38 1.22 6.67
C GLN A 116 1.18 0.88 5.78
N ALA A 117 1.01 -0.37 5.39
CA ALA A 117 -0.11 -0.81 4.57
C ALA A 117 -1.48 -0.56 5.22
N ILE A 118 -1.60 -0.83 6.53
CA ILE A 118 -2.83 -0.53 7.29
C ILE A 118 -3.13 0.96 7.27
N THR A 119 -2.10 1.78 7.45
CA THR A 119 -2.23 3.24 7.46
C THR A 119 -2.68 3.74 6.09
N GLU A 120 -2.07 3.27 5.02
CA GLU A 120 -2.46 3.60 3.63
C GLU A 120 -3.91 3.19 3.34
N TYR A 121 -4.30 1.97 3.72
CA TYR A 121 -5.67 1.48 3.59
C TYR A 121 -6.67 2.34 4.37
N PHE A 122 -6.33 2.74 5.60
CA PHE A 122 -7.16 3.62 6.41
C PHE A 122 -7.36 4.98 5.74
N TRP A 123 -6.29 5.58 5.20
CA TRP A 123 -6.38 6.86 4.48
C TRP A 123 -7.23 6.75 3.22
N ILE A 124 -7.06 5.70 2.42
CA ILE A 124 -7.87 5.45 1.21
C ILE A 124 -9.34 5.29 1.58
N SER A 125 -9.65 4.52 2.63
CA SER A 125 -11.01 4.30 3.11
C SER A 125 -11.66 5.60 3.58
N ARG A 126 -10.92 6.43 4.34
CA ARG A 126 -11.36 7.76 4.80
C ARG A 126 -11.60 8.73 3.65
N LEU A 127 -10.68 8.78 2.68
CA LEU A 127 -10.82 9.64 1.51
C LEU A 127 -12.07 9.26 0.72
N SER A 128 -12.27 7.96 0.49
CA SER A 128 -13.44 7.41 -0.21
C SER A 128 -14.76 7.74 0.48
N PHE A 129 -14.81 7.63 1.81
CA PHE A 129 -16.00 7.98 2.58
C PHE A 129 -16.34 9.47 2.51
N ASN A 130 -15.33 10.34 2.52
CA ASN A 130 -15.53 11.79 2.55
C ASN A 130 -15.64 12.45 1.18
N GLN A 131 -15.59 11.69 0.07
CA GLN A 131 -15.62 12.25 -1.29
C GLN A 131 -16.83 13.15 -1.53
N ASN A 132 -18.00 12.77 -1.03
CA ASN A 132 -19.22 13.57 -1.16
C ASN A 132 -19.13 14.91 -0.40
N VAL A 133 -18.47 14.92 0.76
CA VAL A 133 -18.25 16.14 1.55
C VAL A 133 -17.30 17.08 0.80
N TYR A 134 -16.21 16.56 0.22
CA TYR A 134 -15.28 17.35 -0.58
C TYR A 134 -15.93 17.87 -1.86
N LYS A 135 -16.68 17.03 -2.57
CA LYS A 135 -17.45 17.40 -3.77
C LYS A 135 -18.40 18.57 -3.48
N ASN A 136 -19.21 18.45 -2.43
CA ASN A 136 -20.16 19.49 -2.06
C ASN A 136 -19.48 20.82 -1.67
N ARG A 137 -18.27 20.76 -1.08
CA ARG A 137 -17.48 21.96 -0.80
C ARG A 137 -16.95 22.59 -2.09
N ILE A 138 -16.43 21.79 -3.01
CA ILE A 138 -15.95 22.25 -4.32
C ILE A 138 -17.10 22.89 -5.10
N ASP A 139 -18.27 22.25 -5.18
CA ASP A 139 -19.43 22.77 -5.89
C ASP A 139 -19.89 24.12 -5.33
N LYS A 140 -19.90 24.28 -4.00
CA LYS A 140 -20.23 25.56 -3.35
C LYS A 140 -19.25 26.67 -3.74
N VAL A 141 -17.94 26.39 -3.71
CA VAL A 141 -16.91 27.37 -4.08
C VAL A 141 -17.02 27.72 -5.56
N LEU A 142 -17.23 26.74 -6.45
CA LEU A 142 -17.43 26.96 -7.88
C LEU A 142 -18.67 27.82 -8.15
N HIS A 143 -19.79 27.57 -7.47
CA HIS A 143 -20.98 28.40 -7.58
C HIS A 143 -20.78 29.83 -7.06
N GLN A 144 -19.94 30.04 -6.05
CA GLN A 144 -19.59 31.39 -5.58
C GLN A 144 -18.71 32.12 -6.58
N LEU A 145 -17.68 31.44 -7.12
CA LEU A 145 -16.79 31.99 -8.14
C LEU A 145 -17.56 32.36 -9.41
N SER A 146 -18.41 31.46 -9.93
CA SER A 146 -19.24 31.71 -11.11
C SER A 146 -20.13 32.94 -10.93
N ARG A 147 -20.76 33.09 -9.75
CA ARG A 147 -21.55 34.29 -9.43
C ARG A 147 -20.70 35.56 -9.40
N ASN A 148 -19.52 35.52 -8.79
CA ASN A 148 -18.63 36.68 -8.71
C ASN A 148 -18.14 37.11 -10.10
N PHE A 149 -17.76 36.16 -10.96
CA PHE A 149 -17.40 36.43 -12.35
C PHE A 149 -18.56 37.01 -13.16
N ALA A 150 -19.77 36.46 -13.01
CA ALA A 150 -20.97 37.00 -13.67
C ALA A 150 -21.27 38.45 -13.22
N ASN A 151 -21.11 38.73 -11.93
CA ASN A 151 -21.28 40.07 -11.37
C ASN A 151 -20.19 41.05 -11.86
N GLN A 152 -18.95 40.62 -12.02
CA GLN A 152 -17.89 41.46 -12.60
C GLN A 152 -18.14 41.77 -14.08
N LEU A 153 -18.58 40.80 -14.86
CA LEU A 153 -18.91 41.00 -16.27
C LEU A 153 -20.10 41.96 -16.45
N SER A 154 -21.14 41.84 -15.61
CA SER A 154 -22.28 42.76 -15.65
C SER A 154 -21.90 44.18 -15.25
N MET A 155 -21.02 44.35 -14.25
CA MET A 155 -20.46 45.65 -13.86
C MET A 155 -19.59 46.28 -14.96
N ASN A 156 -18.79 45.47 -15.66
CA ASN A 156 -18.00 45.96 -16.80
C ASN A 156 -18.89 46.34 -17.99
N CYS A 157 -19.91 45.55 -18.34
CA CYS A 157 -20.88 45.93 -19.38
C CYS A 157 -21.62 47.23 -19.06
N SER A 158 -21.96 47.48 -17.79
CA SER A 158 -22.50 48.77 -17.34
C SER A 158 -21.52 49.92 -17.61
N LYS A 159 -20.23 49.77 -17.26
CA LYS A 159 -19.19 50.77 -17.57
C LYS A 159 -19.01 51.05 -19.07
N TYR A 160 -19.05 50.01 -19.92
CA TYR A 160 -18.90 50.18 -21.39
C TYR A 160 -20.16 50.74 -22.07
N ARG A 161 -21.35 50.58 -21.48
CA ARG A 161 -22.59 51.19 -21.97
C ARG A 161 -22.66 52.69 -21.64
N SER A 162 -22.10 53.10 -20.49
CA SER A 162 -21.95 54.52 -20.12
C SER A 162 -20.88 55.24 -20.95
N ASN A 163 -19.79 54.56 -21.32
CA ASN A 163 -18.71 55.13 -22.14
C ASN A 163 -18.93 55.03 -23.66
N SER A 164 -19.87 54.21 -24.15
CA SER A 164 -20.21 54.16 -25.58
C SER A 164 -20.97 55.39 -26.09
N PHE A 165 -21.57 56.19 -25.20
CA PHE A 165 -22.23 57.45 -25.59
C PHE A 165 -21.25 58.63 -25.73
N ALA A 166 -20.03 58.51 -25.19
CA ALA A 166 -19.03 59.58 -25.23
C ALA A 166 -18.28 59.71 -26.58
N TRP A 167 -18.46 58.77 -27.52
CA TRP A 167 -17.89 58.84 -28.88
C TRP A 167 -18.84 59.46 -29.92
N PHE A 168 -20.10 59.76 -29.57
CA PHE A 168 -21.09 60.30 -30.52
C PHE A 168 -21.34 61.82 -30.39
N THR A 169 -20.77 62.50 -29.40
CA THR A 169 -20.92 63.95 -29.18
C THR A 169 -19.59 64.70 -29.27
N GLY A 170 -18.73 64.30 -30.22
CA GLY A 170 -17.50 65.01 -30.56
C GLY A 170 -17.53 65.48 -32.02
N ASN A 171 -17.73 66.79 -32.21
CA ASN A 171 -17.60 67.58 -33.44
C ASN A 171 -18.54 67.30 -34.63
N ILE A 172 -19.59 68.12 -34.75
CA ILE A 172 -19.80 69.03 -35.90
C ILE A 172 -20.19 70.39 -35.32
#